data_AF-A0A661EWT0-F1
#
_entry.id   AF-A0A661EWT0-F1
#
_cell.length_a   1.000
_cell.length_b   1.000
_cell.length_c   1.000
_cell.angle_alpha   90.00
_cell.angle_beta   90.00
_cell.angle_gamma   90.00
#
_symmetry.space_group_name_H-M   'P 1'
#
loop_
_entity.id
_entity.type
_entity.pdbx_description
1 polymer ?
#
loop_
_entity_poly.entity_id
_entity_poly.type
_entity_poly.pdbx_seq_one_letter_code
_entity_poly.pdbx_strand_id
1 'polypeptide(L)' 'MIAALEKGERIEVRGFGSFDIRHMKARQARNPKTVAAVPVESHASIHFKLGLEMGNRVNNTKYRITDSC' A
#
# COMPACT_ATOMS: atom_id res chain seq x y z
N MET A 1 -7.80 8.46 -12.16
CA MET A 1 -7.36 7.52 -11.09
C MET A 1 -8.26 7.60 -9.86
N ILE A 2 -8.36 8.78 -9.21
CA ILE A 2 -9.19 8.97 -8.00
C ILE A 2 -10.63 8.50 -8.22
N ALA A 3 -11.31 9.00 -9.25
CA ALA A 3 -12.70 8.62 -9.55
C ALA A 3 -12.93 7.12 -9.82
N ALA A 4 -11.92 6.39 -10.27
CA ALA A 4 -12.01 4.94 -10.49
C ALA A 4 -11.84 4.17 -9.17
N LEU A 5 -10.91 4.61 -8.31
CA LEU A 5 -10.78 4.06 -6.95
C LEU A 5 -12.01 4.37 -6.09
N GLU A 6 -12.59 5.57 -6.19
CA GLU A 6 -13.83 5.89 -5.48
C GLU A 6 -14.99 4.93 -5.84
N LYS A 7 -15.00 4.42 -7.07
CA LYS A 7 -15.97 3.42 -7.56
C LYS A 7 -15.63 1.98 -7.19
N GLY A 8 -14.49 1.73 -6.54
CA GLY A 8 -14.02 0.38 -6.24
C GLY A 8 -13.35 -0.33 -7.43
N GLU A 9 -13.05 0.39 -8.51
CA GLU A 9 -12.46 -0.21 -9.70
C GLU A 9 -10.97 -0.51 -9.49
N ARG A 10 -10.53 -1.64 -10.02
CA ARG A 10 -9.11 -2.00 -10.07
C ARG A 10 -8.42 -1.22 -11.20
N ILE A 11 -7.29 -0.59 -10.87
CA ILE A 11 -6.50 0.16 -11.85
C ILE A 11 -5.18 -0.56 -12.07
N GLU A 12 -4.84 -0.83 -13.32
CA GLU A 12 -3.58 -1.43 -13.71
C GLU A 12 -2.81 -0.50 -14.64
N VAL A 13 -1.56 -0.20 -14.26
CA VAL A 13 -0.67 0.69 -14.99
C VAL A 13 0.51 -0.15 -15.47
N ARG A 14 0.57 -0.38 -16.79
CA ARG A 14 1.64 -1.16 -17.44
C ARG A 14 3.01 -0.56 -17.11
N GLY A 15 3.98 -1.42 -16.81
CA GLY A 15 5.32 -1.02 -16.39
C GLY A 15 5.44 -0.47 -14.97
N PHE A 16 4.32 -0.24 -14.27
CA PHE A 16 4.28 0.35 -12.93
C PHE A 16 3.76 -0.66 -11.88
N GLY A 17 2.53 -1.12 -12.02
CA GLY A 17 1.87 -1.97 -11.04
C GLY A 17 0.35 -1.82 -11.08
N SER A 18 -0.33 -2.27 -10.02
CA SER A 18 -1.79 -2.19 -9.91
C SER A 18 -2.25 -1.69 -8.55
N PHE A 19 -3.41 -1.05 -8.53
CA PHE A 19 -4.09 -0.57 -7.35
C PHE A 19 -5.40 -1.35 -7.17
N ASP A 20 -5.59 -1.92 -5.98
CA ASP A 20 -6.78 -2.65 -5.57
C ASP A 20 -7.35 -2.06 -4.27
N ILE A 21 -8.67 -2.11 -4.09
CA ILE A 21 -9.31 -1.73 -2.83
C ILE A 21 -9.58 -2.98 -2.00
N ARG A 22 -9.12 -2.95 -0.75
CA ARG A 22 -9.35 -4.00 0.23
C ARG A 22 -10.27 -3.50 1.32
N HIS A 23 -11.27 -4.30 1.62
CA HIS A 23 -12.16 -4.07 2.75
C HIS A 23 -11.55 -4.68 4.01
N MET A 24 -11.08 -3.82 4.91
CA MET A 24 -10.51 -4.22 6.18
C MET A 24 -11.64 -4.48 7.18
N LYS A 25 -11.60 -5.63 7.85
CA LYS A 25 -12.59 -5.97 8.89
C LYS A 25 -12.33 -5.13 10.15
N ALA A 26 -13.41 -4.84 10.87
CA ALA A 26 -13.31 -4.21 12.18
C ALA A 26 -12.47 -5.08 13.12
N ARG A 27 -11.58 -4.46 13.89
CA ARG A 27 -10.69 -5.16 14.82
C ARG A 27 -10.25 -4.26 15.97
N GLN A 28 -9.77 -4.86 17.05
CA GLN A 28 -9.08 -4.13 18.11
C GLN A 28 -7.63 -3.86 17.68
N ALA A 29 -7.24 -2.60 17.64
CA ALA A 29 -5.85 -2.19 17.47
C ALA A 29 -5.26 -1.77 18.83
N ARG A 30 -3.93 -1.65 18.89
CA ARG A 30 -3.24 -1.10 20.06
C ARG A 30 -2.63 0.24 19.69
N ASN A 31 -2.80 1.22 20.57
CA ASN A 31 -2.09 2.48 20.44
C ASN A 31 -0.59 2.24 20.76
N PRO A 32 0.35 2.47 19.82
CA PRO A 32 1.77 2.23 20.07
C PRO A 32 2.33 3.03 21.26
N LYS A 33 1.72 4.17 21.58
CA LYS A 33 2.15 5.06 22.67
C LYS A 33 1.68 4.62 24.05
N THR A 34 0.50 4.02 24.17
CA THR A 34 -0.13 3.72 25.48
C THR A 34 -0.46 2.24 25.68
N VAL A 35 -0.31 1.40 24.65
CA VAL A 35 -0.68 -0.04 24.62
C VAL A 35 -2.18 -0.31 24.83
N ALA A 36 -2.98 0.73 25.06
CA ALA A 36 -4.43 0.65 25.20
C ALA A 36 -5.08 0.08 23.93
N ALA A 37 -6.11 -0.74 24.11
CA ALA A 37 -6.94 -1.24 23.02
C ALA A 37 -7.82 -0.11 22.48
N VAL A 38 -7.83 0.06 21.16
CA VAL A 38 -8.62 1.05 20.45
C VAL A 38 -9.42 0.31 19.37
N PRO A 39 -10.76 0.46 19.32
CA PRO A 39 -11.56 -0.13 18.27
C PRO A 39 -11.25 0.52 16.92
N VAL A 40 -11.02 -0.30 15.90
CA VAL A 40 -10.89 0.15 14.52
C VAL A 40 -12.07 -0.40 13.74
N GLU A 41 -12.88 0.51 13.23
CA GLU A 41 -14.03 0.19 12.38
C GLU A 41 -13.59 -0.41 11.04
N SER A 42 -14.51 -1.13 10.41
CA SER A 42 -14.29 -1.62 9.05
C SER A 42 -14.15 -0.45 8.09
N HIS A 43 -13.16 -0.50 7.20
CA HIS A 43 -12.90 0.56 6.25
C HIS A 43 -12.31 0.01 4.95
N ALA A 44 -12.44 0.79 3.88
CA ALA A 44 -11.76 0.52 2.62
C ALA A 44 -10.33 1.08 2.67
N SER A 45 -9.35 0.27 2.29
CA SER A 45 -7.95 0.65 2.19
C SER A 45 -7.43 0.37 0.78
N ILE A 46 -6.67 1.30 0.23
CA ILE A 46 -6.05 1.15 -1.09
C ILE A 46 -4.77 0.33 -0.91
N HIS A 47 -4.65 -0.74 -1.69
CA HIS A 47 -3.50 -1.61 -1.74
C HIS A 47 -2.81 -1.49 -3.09
N PHE A 48 -1.48 -1.38 -3.08
CA PHE A 48 -0.67 -1.32 -4.29
C PHE A 48 0.13 -2.61 -4.47
N LYS A 49 0.09 -3.18 -5.68
CA LYS A 49 0.92 -4.31 -6.10
C LYS A 49 1.94 -3.82 -7.12
N LEU A 50 3.21 -3.97 -6.77
CA LEU A 50 4.33 -3.64 -7.62
C LEU A 50 4.35 -4.52 -8.88
N GLY A 51 4.53 -3.91 -10.06
CA GLY A 51 4.74 -4.63 -11.31
C GLY A 51 6.17 -5.14 -11.46
N LEU A 52 6.37 -6.22 -12.22
CA LEU A 52 7.69 -6.83 -12.44
C LEU A 52 8.72 -5.84 -12.99
N GLU A 53 8.33 -5.03 -13.97
CA GLU A 53 9.22 -4.05 -14.61
C GLU A 53 9.70 -2.99 -13.61
N MET A 54 8.79 -2.39 -12.83
CA MET A 54 9.18 -1.45 -11.78
C MET A 54 10.03 -2.13 -10.70
N GLY A 55 9.64 -3.34 -10.26
CA GLY A 55 10.40 -4.08 -9.27
C GLY A 55 11.84 -4.33 -9.74
N ASN A 56 12.02 -4.73 -10.99
CA ASN A 56 13.35 -4.91 -11.57
C ASN A 56 14.12 -3.58 -11.63
N ARG A 57 13.47 -2.46 -11.97
CA ARG A 57 14.11 -1.13 -11.97
C ARG A 57 14.54 -0.67 -10.57
N VAL A 58 13.72 -0.92 -9.54
CA VAL A 58 14.01 -0.58 -8.14
C VAL A 58 15.07 -1.52 -7.55
N ASN A 59 15.10 -2.77 -7.96
CA ASN A 59 16.08 -3.76 -7.47
C ASN A 59 17.41 -3.69 -8.22
N ASN A 60 17.45 -3.20 -9.47
CA ASN A 60 18.67 -3.04 -10.28
C ASN A 60 19.46 -1.77 -9.93
N THR A 61 19.30 -1.26 -8.71
CA THR A 61 19.88 0.04 -8.36
C THR A 61 21.29 -0.11 -7.79
N LYS A 62 22.25 0.32 -8.63
CA LYS A 62 23.56 0.89 -8.26
C LYS A 62 23.47 2.17 -7.39
N TYR A 63 22.28 2.54 -6.90
CA TYR A 63 22.05 3.60 -5.92
C TYR A 63 21.50 2.96 -4.65
N ARG A 64 22.37 2.28 -3.89
CA ARG A 64 22.11 2.09 -2.47
C ARG A 64 22.28 3.46 -1.81
N ILE A 65 21.19 4.05 -1.32
CA ILE A 65 21.26 5.13 -0.34
C ILE A 65 21.60 4.49 1.01
N THR A 66 22.72 3.76 1.07
CA THR A 66 23.27 3.18 2.30
C THR A 66 24.79 3.20 2.18
N ASP A 67 25.37 4.36 1.88
CA ASP A 67 26.79 4.64 2.06
C ASP A 67 26.94 6.14 2.39
N SER A 68 26.38 6.56 3.52
CA SER A 68 26.76 7.83 4.15
C SER A 68 26.55 7.74 5.66
N CYS A 69 27.66 7.40 6.33
CA CYS A 69 28.01 7.54 7.75
C CYS A 69 27.25 6.71 8.80
#